data_AF-A0A1F4VGJ0-F1
#
_entry.id   AF-A0A1F4VGJ0-F1
#
_cell.length_a   1.000
_cell.length_b   1.000
_cell.length_c   1.000
_cell.angle_alpha   90.00
_cell.angle_beta   90.00
_cell.angle_gamma   90.00
#
_symmetry.space_group_name_H-M   'P 1'
#
loop_
_entity.id
_entity.type
_entity.pdbx_description
1 polymer ?
#
loop_
_entity_poly.entity_id
_entity_poly.type
_entity_poly.pdbx_seq_one_letter_code
_entity_poly.pdbx_strand_id
1 'polypeptide(L)' 'MNYLWDYDEKELKKTQSGRIKILERKINYGPGQGEKISRSEVKKYWDKLELFPLSKRLFELLIWDKNE' A
#
# COMPACT_ATOMS: atom_id res chain seq x y z
N MET A 1 -0.04 12.52 8.19
CA MET A 1 0.93 11.57 8.78
C MET A 1 1.88 11.13 7.67
N ASN A 2 3.19 11.14 7.94
CA ASN A 2 4.20 10.69 6.97
C ASN A 2 4.38 9.17 7.14
N TYR A 3 3.81 8.37 6.25
CA TYR A 3 3.84 6.90 6.29
C TYR A 3 5.27 6.32 6.19
N LEU A 4 6.27 7.16 5.92
CA LEU A 4 7.69 6.82 5.82
C LEU A 4 8.57 7.62 6.81
N TRP A 5 8.07 7.97 8.00
CA TRP A 5 8.90 8.78 8.94
C TRP A 5 10.30 8.19 9.19
N ASP A 6 10.43 6.86 9.19
CA ASP A 6 11.69 6.14 9.47
C ASP A 6 12.57 5.89 8.24
N TYR A 7 12.11 6.22 7.02
CA TYR A 7 12.74 5.76 5.78
C TYR A 7 12.90 6.87 4.75
N ASP A 8 14.00 6.83 3.98
CA ASP A 8 14.14 7.62 2.76
C ASP A 8 13.34 6.98 1.62
N GLU A 9 12.25 7.63 1.22
CA GLU A 9 11.40 7.20 0.12
C GLU A 9 12.17 7.05 -1.21
N LYS A 10 13.15 7.93 -1.48
CA LYS A 10 13.91 7.91 -2.73
C LYS A 10 14.77 6.66 -2.83
N GLU A 11 15.37 6.26 -1.72
CA GLU A 11 16.17 5.03 -1.65
C GLU A 11 15.29 3.79 -1.80
N LEU A 12 14.15 3.75 -1.11
CA LEU A 12 13.19 2.64 -1.24
C LEU A 12 12.65 2.50 -2.67
N LYS A 13 12.43 3.60 -3.40
CA LYS A 13 11.94 3.57 -4.78
C LYS A 13 12.94 2.95 -5.78
N LYS A 14 14.21 2.79 -5.44
CA LYS A 14 15.22 2.20 -6.34
C LYS A 14 15.01 0.71 -6.57
N THR A 15 14.42 0.00 -5.60
CA THR A 15 14.25 -1.45 -5.66
C THR A 15 12.77 -1.85 -5.71
N GLN A 16 12.48 -3.04 -6.23
CA GLN A 16 11.12 -3.55 -6.23
C GLN A 16 10.61 -3.82 -4.82
N SER A 17 11.44 -4.38 -3.94
CA SER A 17 11.08 -4.64 -2.53
C SER A 17 10.77 -3.34 -1.78
N GLY A 18 11.55 -2.28 -2.01
CA GLY A 18 11.28 -0.99 -1.40
C GLY A 18 9.98 -0.36 -1.91
N ARG A 19 9.65 -0.49 -3.20
CA ARG A 19 8.33 -0.06 -3.73
C ARG A 19 7.17 -0.82 -3.11
N ILE A 20 7.31 -2.14 -2.90
CA ILE A 20 6.31 -2.96 -2.20
C ILE A 20 6.16 -2.47 -0.74
N LYS A 21 7.28 -2.18 -0.05
CA LYS A 21 7.25 -1.66 1.32
C LYS A 21 6.55 -0.31 1.42
N ILE A 22 6.78 0.59 0.45
CA ILE A 22 6.06 1.87 0.36
C ILE A 22 4.55 1.62 0.23
N LEU A 23 4.14 0.73 -0.67
CA LEU A 23 2.72 0.42 -0.90
C LEU A 23 2.06 -0.16 0.36
N GLU A 24 2.73 -1.10 1.02
CA GLU A 24 2.30 -1.66 2.31
C GLU A 24 2.11 -0.58 3.37
N ARG A 25 3.09 0.33 3.52
CA ARG A 25 3.03 1.43 4.49
C ARG A 25 1.87 2.38 4.19
N LYS A 26 1.63 2.73 2.93
CA LYS A 26 0.47 3.56 2.53
C LYS A 26 -0.85 2.93 2.92
N ILE A 27 -0.99 1.61 2.77
CA ILE A 27 -2.22 0.89 3.12
C ILE A 27 -2.39 0.79 4.65
N ASN A 28 -1.31 0.52 5.37
CA ASN A 28 -1.37 0.30 6.82
C ASN A 28 -1.52 1.60 7.63
N TYR A 29 -0.87 2.68 7.20
CA TYR A 29 -0.80 3.94 7.96
C TYR A 29 -1.54 5.10 7.29
N GLY A 30 -2.15 4.85 6.14
CA GLY A 30 -2.76 5.86 5.29
C GLY A 30 -1.75 6.50 4.33
N PRO A 31 -2.18 6.84 3.10
CA PRO A 31 -1.34 7.56 2.17
C PRO A 31 -1.10 9.00 2.67
N GLY A 32 -0.08 9.65 2.12
CA GLY A 32 0.14 11.09 2.36
C GLY A 32 -1.09 11.92 1.96
N GLN A 33 -1.17 13.15 2.46
CA GLN A 33 -2.30 14.04 2.15
C GLN A 33 -2.44 14.26 0.64
N GLY A 34 -3.61 13.93 0.09
CA GLY A 34 -3.90 14.06 -1.35
C GLY A 34 -3.37 12.93 -2.23
N GLU A 35 -2.65 11.96 -1.67
CA GLU A 35 -2.17 10.81 -2.43
C GLU A 35 -3.24 9.71 -2.56
N LYS A 36 -3.29 9.09 -3.73
CA LYS A 36 -4.14 7.93 -4.01
C LYS A 36 -3.31 6.66 -4.08
N ILE A 37 -3.91 5.54 -3.67
CA ILE A 37 -3.31 4.21 -3.78
C ILE A 37 -3.78 3.57 -5.10
N SER A 38 -2.83 3.08 -5.91
CA SER A 38 -3.14 2.47 -7.21
C SER A 38 -3.74 1.08 -7.04
N ARG A 39 -4.99 0.88 -7.48
CA ARG A 39 -5.67 -0.44 -7.43
C ARG A 39 -4.90 -1.52 -8.19
N SER A 40 -4.29 -1.20 -9.33
CA SER A 40 -3.52 -2.16 -10.13
C SER A 40 -2.23 -2.60 -9.43
N GLU A 41 -1.53 -1.69 -8.75
CA GLU A 41 -0.34 -2.04 -7.97
C GLU A 41 -0.69 -2.90 -6.76
N VAL A 42 -1.80 -2.59 -6.06
CA VAL A 42 -2.27 -3.42 -4.94
C VAL A 42 -2.60 -4.83 -5.42
N LYS A 43 -3.35 -4.98 -6.52
CA LYS A 43 -3.62 -6.31 -7.10
C LYS A 43 -2.34 -7.04 -7.50
N LYS A 44 -1.39 -6.34 -8.13
CA LYS A 44 -0.12 -6.93 -8.61
C LYS A 44 0.74 -7.49 -7.47
N TYR A 45 0.75 -6.82 -6.32
CA TYR A 45 1.61 -7.18 -5.20
C TYR A 45 0.87 -7.77 -4.00
N TRP A 46 -0.43 -8.08 -4.13
CA TRP A 46 -1.29 -8.49 -3.03
C TRP A 46 -0.69 -9.58 -2.14
N ASP A 47 -0.14 -10.63 -2.74
CA ASP A 47 0.44 -11.76 -2.02
C ASP A 47 1.78 -11.45 -1.32
N LYS A 48 2.35 -10.26 -1.56
CA LYS A 48 3.62 -9.79 -0.99
C LYS A 48 3.44 -8.71 0.08
N LEU A 49 2.21 -8.26 0.32
CA LEU A 49 1.92 -7.17 1.26
C LEU A 49 1.66 -7.71 2.67
N GLU A 50 2.41 -7.22 3.66
CA GLU A 50 2.14 -7.51 5.07
C GLU A 50 1.18 -6.44 5.63
N LEU A 51 -0.12 -6.67 5.42
CA LEU A 51 -1.17 -5.73 5.79
C LEU A 51 -1.71 -6.01 7.20
N PHE A 52 -2.06 -4.94 7.92
CA PHE A 52 -2.83 -5.06 9.16
C PHE A 52 -4.18 -5.75 8.89
N PRO A 53 -4.68 -6.59 9.82
CA PRO A 53 -5.88 -7.39 9.56
C PRO A 53 -7.10 -6.58 9.09
N LEU A 54 -7.33 -5.40 9.68
CA LEU A 54 -8.44 -4.52 9.29
C LEU A 54 -8.21 -3.88 7.91
N SER A 55 -7.02 -3.36 7.64
CA SER A 55 -6.66 -2.79 6.33
C SER A 55 -6.77 -3.85 5.23
N LYS A 56 -6.34 -5.08 5.50
CA LYS A 56 -6.45 -6.21 4.58
C LYS A 56 -7.92 -6.48 4.22
N ARG A 57 -8.79 -6.67 5.22
CA ARG A 57 -10.22 -6.92 4.99
C ARG A 57 -10.92 -5.79 4.24
N LEU A 58 -10.60 -4.54 4.57
CA LEU A 58 -11.15 -3.39 3.86
C LEU A 58 -10.74 -3.40 2.38
N PHE A 59 -9.46 -3.62 2.09
CA PHE A 59 -8.99 -3.65 0.71
C PHE A 59 -9.49 -4.89 -0.04
N GLU A 60 -9.68 -6.04 0.63
CA GLU A 60 -10.34 -7.22 0.07
C GLU A 60 -11.74 -6.87 -0.44
N LEU A 61 -12.53 -6.20 0.39
CA LEU A 61 -13.85 -5.71 0.00
C LEU A 61 -13.76 -4.74 -1.18
N LEU A 62 -12.93 -3.70 -1.11
CA LEU A 62 -12.87 -2.66 -2.14
C LEU A 62 -12.37 -3.16 -3.51
N ILE A 63 -11.51 -4.17 -3.52
CA ILE A 63 -10.83 -4.61 -4.74
C ILE A 63 -11.51 -5.83 -5.39
N TRP A 64 -12.06 -6.75 -4.60
CA TRP A 64 -12.63 -8.01 -5.08
C TRP A 64 -14.15 -8.10 -4.93
N ASP A 65 -14.79 -7.23 -4.14
CA ASP A 65 -16.24 -7.16 -4.15
C ASP A 65 -16.73 -6.49 -5.45
N LYS A 66 -17.78 -7.07 -6.03
CA LYS A 66 -18.38 -6.62 -7.29
C LYS A 66 -19.28 -5.42 -7.03
N ASN A 67 -18.68 -4.28 -6.71
CA ASN A 67 -19.37 -3.00 -6.83
C ASN A 67 -18.98 -2.38 -8.18
N GLU A 68 -19.43 -3.01 -9.27
CA GLU A 68 -19.47 -2.45 -10.63
C GLU A 68 -20.71 -2.99 -11.36
#